data_AF-A0A0P8WB55-F1
#
_entry.id   AF-A0A0P8WB55-F1
#
_cell.length_a   1.000
_cell.length_b   1.000
_cell.length_c   1.000
_cell.angle_alpha   90.00
_cell.angle_beta   90.00
_cell.angle_gamma   90.00
#
_symmetry.space_group_name_H-M   'P 1'
#
loop_
_entity.id
_entity.type
_entity.pdbx_description
1 polymer ?
#
loop_
_entity_poly.entity_id
_entity_poly.type
_entity_poly.pdbx_seq_one_letter_code
_entity_poly.pdbx_strand_id
1 'polypeptide(L)'
;MKTFKKISLLFCALLIIAVFYIYNCLVYKEDISTFSNYDNVDINTKIKTAILGDGIIDLNEEELNAAAALALRDNENVKAMHIDIQESKVLFKALVHMAGRELMVKAVVTPVMKDGDIIASIDSVTVGRLKLPDILIKYGISRYLPQGMAVTEDGSINAGNRILMLDGIENMILNNDNIKIVLQQTLPGFEDFASNETSSAGSDATEITPQQGNTSNQSQSNNTGKTVTQKPSPTITQAGSNQTSNSVTPTPTQGSSPNPAIPTVPAEADTQKKISALKTTNSQLYNVQNAVKNSSAKNWVGWVISVNSKMIGNPNGNFSSDINSAKSAYKSFSADIKDEIKSAAINNLDISAVRYLVNVYGM
;
A
#
# COMPACT_ATOMS: atom_id res chain seq x y z
N MET A 1 58.37 -3.15 40.43
CA MET A 1 56.96 -2.89 40.81
C MET A 1 56.46 -1.47 40.46
N LYS A 2 57.23 -0.38 40.72
CA LYS A 2 56.81 1.00 40.40
C LYS A 2 56.62 1.28 38.88
N THR A 3 57.47 0.71 38.02
CA THR A 3 57.37 0.81 36.56
C THR A 3 56.17 0.07 35.99
N PHE A 4 55.87 -1.13 36.49
CA PHE A 4 54.68 -1.90 36.09
C PHE A 4 53.37 -1.17 36.43
N LYS A 5 53.28 -0.54 37.62
CA LYS A 5 52.12 0.29 37.99
C LYS A 5 51.95 1.50 37.06
N LYS A 6 53.05 2.15 36.64
CA LYS A 6 53.00 3.28 35.69
C LYS A 6 52.56 2.85 34.29
N ILE A 7 53.06 1.71 33.81
CA ILE A 7 52.68 1.13 32.50
C ILE A 7 51.20 0.71 32.50
N SER A 8 50.74 0.06 33.57
CA SER A 8 49.33 -0.32 33.73
C SER A 8 48.42 0.90 33.78
N LEU A 9 48.79 1.95 34.52
CA LEU A 9 48.01 3.20 34.58
C LEU A 9 47.92 3.87 33.20
N LEU A 10 49.03 3.92 32.45
CA LEU A 10 49.06 4.48 31.10
C LEU A 10 48.16 3.69 30.14
N PHE A 11 48.21 2.35 30.20
CA PHE A 11 47.34 1.49 29.39
C PHE A 11 45.86 1.72 29.71
N CYS A 12 45.48 1.79 30.99
CA CYS A 12 44.11 2.10 31.39
C CYS A 12 43.68 3.50 30.91
N ALA A 13 44.55 4.51 31.01
CA ALA A 13 44.25 5.85 30.52
C ALA A 13 44.02 5.87 29.00
N LEU A 14 44.86 5.17 28.21
CA LEU A 14 44.69 5.05 26.77
C LEU A 14 43.39 4.32 26.41
N LEU A 15 43.03 3.28 27.14
CA LEU A 15 41.77 2.56 26.95
C LEU A 15 40.57 3.47 27.22
N ILE A 16 40.60 4.28 28.28
CA ILE A 16 39.55 5.25 28.58
C ILE A 16 39.43 6.29 27.46
N ILE A 17 40.56 6.83 26.98
CA ILE A 17 40.56 7.79 25.86
C ILE A 17 39.98 7.14 24.60
N ALA A 18 40.35 5.90 24.28
CA ALA A 18 39.83 5.18 23.14
C ALA A 18 38.31 4.96 23.25
N VAL A 19 37.81 4.54 24.43
CA VAL A 19 36.37 4.39 24.69
C VAL A 19 35.65 5.73 24.54
N PHE A 20 36.20 6.81 25.08
CA PHE A 20 35.62 8.15 24.95
C PHE A 20 35.59 8.62 23.49
N TYR A 21 36.65 8.37 22.72
CA TYR A 21 36.71 8.69 21.31
C TYR A 21 35.67 7.92 20.49
N ILE A 22 35.57 6.60 20.69
CA ILE A 22 34.56 5.76 20.04
C ILE A 22 33.16 6.24 20.39
N TYR A 23 32.90 6.56 21.66
CA TYR A 23 31.62 7.09 22.10
C TYR A 23 31.26 8.40 21.38
N ASN A 24 32.18 9.37 21.30
CA ASN A 24 31.94 10.63 20.58
C ASN A 24 31.69 10.40 19.08
N CYS A 25 32.37 9.42 18.48
CA CYS A 25 32.11 9.05 17.09
C CYS A 25 30.72 8.44 16.90
N LEU A 26 30.24 7.65 17.85
CA LEU A 26 28.92 7.00 17.78
C LEU A 26 27.77 8.00 17.96
N VAL A 27 27.89 8.93 18.91
CA VAL A 27 26.82 9.90 19.22
C VAL A 27 26.80 11.12 18.29
N TYR A 28 27.75 11.20 17.35
CA TYR A 28 27.77 12.25 16.34
C TYR A 28 26.49 12.20 15.49
N LYS A 29 25.91 13.38 15.24
CA LYS A 29 24.71 13.56 14.41
C LYS A 29 24.93 14.73 13.47
N GLU A 30 24.33 14.62 12.29
CA GLU A 30 24.12 15.75 11.40
C GLU A 30 22.68 16.22 11.54
N ASP A 31 22.46 17.50 11.29
CA ASP A 31 21.10 18.02 11.19
C ASP A 31 20.49 17.53 9.89
N ILE A 32 19.50 16.66 10.01
CA ILE A 32 18.65 16.22 8.90
C ILE A 32 17.22 16.65 9.16
N SER A 33 16.53 17.05 8.09
CA SER A 33 15.12 17.46 8.15
C SER A 33 14.24 16.36 8.73
N THR A 34 13.36 16.73 9.65
CA THR A 34 12.34 15.84 10.20
C THR A 34 11.23 15.59 9.18
N PHE A 35 10.46 14.52 9.37
CA PHE A 35 9.38 14.14 8.45
C PHE A 35 8.34 15.24 8.21
N SER A 36 8.09 16.09 9.22
CA SER A 36 7.18 17.25 9.13
C SER A 36 7.53 18.25 8.03
N ASN A 37 8.78 18.28 7.58
CA ASN A 37 9.23 19.24 6.58
C ASN A 37 8.72 18.87 5.17
N TYR A 38 8.17 17.67 4.98
CA TYR A 38 7.70 17.17 3.70
C TYR A 38 6.16 17.07 3.60
N ASP A 39 5.42 17.58 4.58
CA ASP A 39 3.94 17.51 4.63
C ASP A 39 3.26 18.20 3.44
N ASN A 40 3.93 19.16 2.81
CA ASN A 40 3.37 19.94 1.69
C ASN A 40 3.62 19.31 0.31
N VAL A 41 4.39 18.23 0.23
CA VAL A 41 4.74 17.57 -1.04
C VAL A 41 3.71 16.49 -1.34
N ASP A 42 2.84 16.74 -2.33
CA ASP A 42 1.75 15.82 -2.69
C ASP A 42 2.21 14.66 -3.60
N ILE A 43 3.01 13.78 -3.02
CA ILE A 43 3.51 12.58 -3.69
C ILE A 43 2.38 11.60 -4.07
N ASN A 44 1.30 11.55 -3.28
CA ASN A 44 0.16 10.67 -3.53
C ASN A 44 -0.54 11.03 -4.85
N THR A 45 -0.74 12.32 -5.13
CA THR A 45 -1.30 12.77 -6.42
C THR A 45 -0.39 12.39 -7.58
N LYS A 46 0.93 12.52 -7.44
CA LYS A 46 1.88 12.13 -8.49
C LYS A 46 1.82 10.63 -8.80
N ILE A 47 1.75 9.79 -7.76
CA ILE A 47 1.61 8.33 -7.89
C ILE A 47 0.29 7.97 -8.59
N LYS A 48 -0.84 8.52 -8.14
CA LYS A 48 -2.16 8.26 -8.76
C LYS A 48 -2.18 8.71 -10.23
N THR A 49 -1.55 9.84 -10.54
CA THR A 49 -1.45 10.35 -11.91
C THR A 49 -0.66 9.40 -12.81
N ALA A 50 0.48 8.89 -12.32
CA ALA A 50 1.28 7.90 -13.05
C ALA A 50 0.48 6.61 -13.29
N ILE A 51 -0.19 6.08 -12.27
CA ILE A 51 -1.01 4.86 -12.37
C ILE A 51 -2.14 5.01 -13.40
N LEU A 52 -2.78 6.19 -13.46
CA LEU A 52 -3.84 6.49 -14.42
C LEU A 52 -3.35 6.94 -15.79
N GLY A 53 -2.05 7.18 -15.93
CA GLY A 53 -1.42 7.80 -17.09
C GLY A 53 -0.62 6.81 -17.92
N ASP A 54 0.69 7.02 -17.95
CA ASP A 54 1.68 6.23 -18.70
C ASP A 54 2.48 5.27 -17.81
N GLY A 55 2.18 5.22 -16.51
CA GLY A 55 2.91 4.42 -15.53
C GLY A 55 4.26 5.02 -15.12
N ILE A 56 4.64 6.20 -15.62
CA ILE A 56 5.95 6.79 -15.37
C ILE A 56 5.85 7.79 -14.23
N ILE A 57 6.73 7.65 -13.24
CA ILE A 57 6.94 8.64 -12.20
C ILE A 57 8.42 9.04 -12.15
N ASP A 58 8.67 10.33 -12.12
CA ASP A 58 10.02 10.89 -12.02
C ASP A 58 10.11 11.61 -10.67
N LEU A 59 10.90 11.07 -9.74
CA LEU A 59 11.02 11.57 -8.38
C LEU A 59 12.34 12.30 -8.21
N ASN A 60 12.26 13.59 -7.91
CA ASN A 60 13.42 14.34 -7.44
C ASN A 60 13.73 14.01 -5.97
N GLU A 61 14.81 14.59 -5.44
CA GLU A 61 15.21 14.41 -4.05
C GLU A 61 14.10 14.79 -3.05
N GLU A 62 13.48 15.95 -3.20
CA GLU A 62 12.43 16.43 -2.29
C GLU A 62 11.23 15.47 -2.24
N GLU A 63 10.79 14.98 -3.40
CA GLU A 63 9.69 14.04 -3.55
C GLU A 63 10.03 12.64 -3.03
N LEU A 64 11.27 12.19 -3.23
CA LEU A 64 11.77 10.93 -2.68
C LEU A 64 11.82 10.97 -1.14
N ASN A 65 12.22 12.11 -0.59
CA ASN A 65 12.21 12.35 0.84
C ASN A 65 10.79 12.43 1.41
N ALA A 66 9.86 13.09 0.70
CA ALA A 66 8.44 13.07 1.05
C ALA A 66 7.87 11.65 1.02
N ALA A 67 8.29 10.85 0.03
CA ALA A 67 7.89 9.47 -0.07
C ALA A 67 8.37 8.65 1.14
N ALA A 68 9.63 8.81 1.52
CA ALA A 68 10.20 8.15 2.69
C ALA A 68 9.55 8.61 4.00
N ALA A 69 9.25 9.90 4.11
CA ALA A 69 8.58 10.47 5.28
C ALA A 69 7.20 9.88 5.50
N LEU A 70 6.39 9.70 4.44
CA LEU A 70 5.09 9.03 4.55
C LEU A 70 5.23 7.54 4.87
N ALA A 71 6.19 6.84 4.27
CA ALA A 71 6.38 5.41 4.51
C ALA A 71 6.88 5.08 5.93
N LEU A 72 7.58 6.02 6.58
CA LEU A 72 8.25 5.79 7.87
C LEU A 72 7.70 6.65 9.02
N ARG A 73 6.69 7.49 8.79
CA ARG A 73 6.12 8.40 9.80
C ARG A 73 5.74 7.71 11.10
N ASP A 74 5.15 6.52 10.99
CA ASP A 74 4.63 5.75 12.12
C ASP A 74 5.69 4.82 12.73
N ASN A 75 6.95 4.86 12.26
CA ASN A 75 8.02 4.06 12.81
C ASN A 75 8.62 4.74 14.06
N GLU A 76 8.29 4.20 15.24
CA GLU A 76 8.76 4.72 16.53
C GLU A 76 10.30 4.77 16.67
N ASN A 77 11.01 3.95 15.91
CA ASN A 77 12.48 3.89 15.97
C ASN A 77 13.16 4.84 14.99
N VAL A 78 12.47 5.40 13.99
CA VAL A 78 13.06 6.31 13.00
C VAL A 78 12.47 7.70 13.19
N LYS A 79 13.28 8.62 13.70
CA LYS A 79 12.85 10.00 14.00
C LYS A 79 12.86 10.91 12.78
N ALA A 80 13.80 10.66 11.87
CA ALA A 80 13.98 11.40 10.64
C ALA A 80 14.70 10.51 9.62
N MET A 81 14.40 10.71 8.35
CA MET A 81 15.14 10.15 7.23
C MET A 81 15.37 11.24 6.19
N HIS A 82 16.55 11.22 5.60
CA HIS A 82 16.88 11.98 4.43
C HIS A 82 17.55 11.07 3.38
N ILE A 83 17.18 11.23 2.13
CA ILE A 83 17.69 10.46 1.00
C ILE A 83 18.32 11.44 0.03
N ASP A 84 19.62 11.29 -0.25
CA ASP A 84 20.30 12.02 -1.32
C ASP A 84 20.55 11.08 -2.52
N ILE A 85 20.40 11.60 -3.74
CA ILE A 85 20.74 10.90 -4.98
C ILE A 85 22.16 11.31 -5.37
N GLN A 86 23.04 10.33 -5.65
CA GLN A 86 24.45 10.54 -5.97
C GLN A 86 24.85 9.70 -7.17
N GLU A 87 24.70 10.26 -8.38
CA GLU A 87 24.99 9.57 -9.64
C GLU A 87 24.22 8.23 -9.75
N SER A 88 24.91 7.10 -9.56
CA SER A 88 24.33 5.75 -9.59
C SER A 88 23.99 5.19 -8.20
N LYS A 89 24.08 6.02 -7.16
CA LYS A 89 23.97 5.62 -5.76
C LYS A 89 22.91 6.44 -5.04
N VAL A 90 22.39 5.87 -3.97
CA VAL A 90 21.47 6.50 -3.05
C VAL A 90 22.13 6.53 -1.67
N LEU A 91 22.22 7.72 -1.07
CA LEU A 91 22.66 7.90 0.31
C LEU A 91 21.44 8.04 1.20
N PHE A 92 21.18 7.02 2.00
CA PHE A 92 20.21 7.08 3.09
C PHE A 92 20.87 7.64 4.34
N LYS A 93 20.26 8.63 4.96
CA LYS A 93 20.61 9.19 6.27
C LYS A 93 19.40 9.03 7.17
N ALA A 94 19.53 8.43 8.34
CA ALA A 94 18.42 8.24 9.26
C ALA A 94 18.86 8.52 10.70
N LEU A 95 17.99 9.19 11.45
CA LEU A 95 18.15 9.35 12.89
C LEU A 95 17.32 8.26 13.59
N VAL A 96 18.00 7.24 14.12
CA VAL A 96 17.37 6.03 14.66
C VAL A 96 17.48 6.01 16.19
N HIS A 97 16.38 5.72 16.89
CA HIS A 97 16.39 5.50 18.33
C HIS A 97 16.79 4.06 18.64
N MET A 98 17.93 3.87 19.32
CA MET A 98 18.45 2.58 19.75
C MET A 98 19.00 2.67 21.17
N ALA A 99 18.59 1.74 22.04
CA ALA A 99 19.07 1.63 23.42
C ALA A 99 19.00 2.96 24.21
N GLY A 100 17.89 3.70 24.08
CA GLY A 100 17.67 4.96 24.80
C GLY A 100 18.44 6.16 24.22
N ARG A 101 19.05 6.01 23.04
CA ARG A 101 19.85 7.04 22.37
C ARG A 101 19.44 7.18 20.93
N GLU A 102 19.60 8.37 20.39
CA GLU A 102 19.45 8.57 18.95
C GLU A 102 20.83 8.47 18.29
N LEU A 103 20.92 7.66 17.26
CA LEU A 103 22.13 7.42 16.49
C LEU A 103 21.88 7.81 15.05
N MET A 104 22.82 8.54 14.45
CA MET A 104 22.81 8.80 13.02
C MET A 104 23.29 7.55 12.29
N VAL A 105 22.46 6.99 11.43
CA VAL A 105 22.82 5.88 10.54
C VAL A 105 22.89 6.43 9.13
N LYS A 106 23.96 6.10 8.41
CA LYS A 106 24.03 6.37 6.97
C LYS A 106 24.31 5.09 6.22
N ALA A 107 23.64 4.90 5.09
CA ALA A 107 23.87 3.79 4.19
C ALA A 107 24.02 4.30 2.77
N VAL A 108 25.11 3.91 2.10
CA VAL A 108 25.29 4.14 0.66
C VAL A 108 24.88 2.86 -0.05
N VAL A 109 23.92 2.99 -0.97
CA VAL A 109 23.30 1.86 -1.65
C VAL A 109 23.33 2.09 -3.15
N THR A 110 23.62 1.03 -3.90
CA THR A 110 23.54 1.01 -5.36
C THR A 110 22.36 0.13 -5.76
N PRO A 111 21.18 0.70 -6.07
CA PRO A 111 20.01 -0.07 -6.45
C PRO A 111 20.00 -0.32 -7.97
N VAL A 112 19.69 -1.55 -8.38
CA VAL A 112 19.57 -1.95 -9.78
C VAL A 112 18.35 -2.83 -9.99
N MET A 113 17.68 -2.68 -11.13
CA MET A 113 16.65 -3.63 -11.55
C MET A 113 17.30 -4.85 -12.17
N LYS A 114 16.95 -6.03 -11.66
CA LYS A 114 17.41 -7.31 -12.20
C LYS A 114 16.28 -8.34 -12.09
N ASP A 115 15.96 -8.98 -13.21
CA ASP A 115 14.95 -10.04 -13.29
C ASP A 115 13.56 -9.63 -12.73
N GLY A 116 13.20 -8.34 -12.85
CA GLY A 116 11.94 -7.78 -12.33
C GLY A 116 11.98 -7.33 -10.87
N ASP A 117 13.10 -7.56 -10.17
CA ASP A 117 13.30 -7.18 -8.78
C ASP A 117 14.30 -6.03 -8.62
N ILE A 118 14.13 -5.25 -7.56
CA ILE A 118 15.09 -4.24 -7.12
C ILE A 118 16.15 -4.95 -6.26
N ILE A 119 17.37 -5.01 -6.76
CA ILE A 119 18.54 -5.50 -6.03
C ILE A 119 19.34 -4.31 -5.53
N ALA A 120 19.44 -4.19 -4.22
CA ALA A 120 20.13 -3.11 -3.52
C ALA A 120 21.45 -3.61 -2.92
N SER A 121 22.56 -3.28 -3.57
CA SER A 121 23.90 -3.55 -3.04
C SER A 121 24.30 -2.45 -2.05
N ILE A 122 24.77 -2.83 -0.86
CA ILE A 122 25.15 -1.89 0.19
C ILE A 122 26.66 -1.69 0.15
N ASP A 123 27.08 -0.49 -0.23
CA ASP A 123 28.49 -0.14 -0.38
C ASP A 123 29.14 0.17 0.97
N SER A 124 28.39 0.81 1.87
CA SER A 124 28.86 1.11 3.21
C SER A 124 27.70 1.48 4.13
N VAL A 125 27.89 1.19 5.42
CA VAL A 125 27.03 1.70 6.50
C VAL A 125 27.90 2.38 7.54
N THR A 126 27.48 3.55 8.03
CA THR A 126 28.13 4.25 9.13
C THR A 126 27.14 4.51 10.26
N VAL A 127 27.60 4.37 11.51
CA VAL A 127 26.87 4.83 12.70
C VAL A 127 27.65 5.97 13.32
N GLY A 128 27.05 7.16 13.35
CA GLY A 128 27.73 8.42 13.59
C GLY A 128 28.86 8.61 12.58
N ARG A 129 30.11 8.53 13.03
CA ARG A 129 31.32 8.60 12.19
C ARG A 129 32.03 7.26 11.99
N LEU A 130 31.52 6.18 12.59
CA LEU A 130 32.16 4.86 12.50
C LEU A 130 31.59 4.07 11.33
N LYS A 131 32.45 3.73 10.36
CA LYS A 131 32.10 2.78 9.31
C LYS A 131 32.00 1.37 9.91
N LEU A 132 30.87 0.72 9.66
CA LEU A 132 30.67 -0.66 10.06
C LEU A 132 31.44 -1.61 9.14
N PRO A 133 32.11 -2.63 9.69
CA PRO A 133 32.65 -3.73 8.89
C PRO A 133 31.54 -4.50 8.18
N ASP A 134 31.82 -4.96 6.95
CA ASP A 134 30.85 -5.67 6.10
C ASP A 134 30.23 -6.89 6.79
N ILE A 135 30.99 -7.59 7.63
CA ILE A 135 30.48 -8.75 8.38
C ILE A 135 29.35 -8.37 9.35
N LEU A 136 29.42 -7.18 9.97
CA LEU A 136 28.36 -6.70 10.87
C LEU A 136 27.15 -6.22 10.07
N ILE A 137 27.39 -5.60 8.89
CA ILE A 137 26.34 -5.18 7.97
C ILE A 137 25.53 -6.40 7.52
N LYS A 138 26.21 -7.41 6.96
CA LYS A 138 25.57 -8.67 6.50
C LYS A 138 24.84 -9.39 7.63
N TYR A 139 25.44 -9.45 8.82
CA TYR A 139 24.79 -10.03 10.00
C TYR A 139 23.49 -9.29 10.36
N GLY A 140 23.53 -7.96 10.44
CA GLY A 140 22.36 -7.14 10.75
C GLY A 140 21.23 -7.32 9.73
N ILE A 141 21.57 -7.26 8.45
CA ILE A 141 20.64 -7.45 7.33
C ILE A 141 19.95 -8.82 7.43
N SER A 142 20.72 -9.91 7.59
CA SER A 142 20.17 -11.27 7.67
C SER A 142 19.20 -11.48 8.83
N ARG A 143 19.28 -10.67 9.89
CA ARG A 143 18.49 -10.82 11.12
C ARG A 143 17.26 -9.92 11.17
N TYR A 144 17.32 -8.75 10.55
CA TYR A 144 16.31 -7.69 10.68
C TYR A 144 15.63 -7.32 9.36
N LEU A 145 15.77 -8.16 8.34
CA LEU A 145 15.10 -7.94 7.06
C LEU A 145 13.56 -7.94 7.22
N PRO A 146 12.84 -6.95 6.68
CA PRO A 146 11.39 -6.96 6.65
C PRO A 146 10.84 -8.17 5.89
N GLN A 147 9.61 -8.59 6.23
CA GLN A 147 8.92 -9.65 5.50
C GLN A 147 8.79 -9.30 4.01
N GLY A 148 9.11 -10.25 3.13
CA GLY A 148 9.06 -10.08 1.68
C GLY A 148 10.28 -9.38 1.06
N MET A 149 11.36 -9.24 1.82
CA MET A 149 12.70 -8.98 1.27
C MET A 149 13.56 -10.23 1.47
N ALA A 150 14.63 -10.38 0.70
CA ALA A 150 15.60 -11.46 0.86
C ALA A 150 17.03 -10.96 0.75
N VAL A 151 17.98 -11.69 1.34
CA VAL A 151 19.41 -11.47 1.12
C VAL A 151 19.86 -12.38 -0.02
N THR A 152 20.48 -11.80 -1.03
CA THR A 152 21.07 -12.52 -2.16
C THR A 152 22.41 -13.16 -1.77
N GLU A 153 22.91 -14.08 -2.60
CA GLU A 153 24.17 -14.79 -2.33
C GLU A 153 25.39 -13.87 -2.17
N ASP A 154 25.42 -12.75 -2.89
CA ASP A 154 26.51 -11.76 -2.79
C ASP A 154 26.41 -10.85 -1.55
N GLY A 155 25.27 -10.89 -0.84
CA GLY A 155 24.97 -10.09 0.34
C GLY A 155 24.19 -8.80 0.05
N SER A 156 23.74 -8.58 -1.19
CA SER A 156 22.79 -7.52 -1.54
C SER A 156 21.38 -7.86 -1.07
N ILE A 157 20.52 -6.84 -0.95
CA ILE A 157 19.12 -7.00 -0.56
C ILE A 157 18.26 -7.07 -1.83
N ASN A 158 17.50 -8.16 -1.98
CA ASN A 158 16.39 -8.20 -2.92
C ASN A 158 15.15 -7.61 -2.23
N ALA A 159 14.70 -6.45 -2.71
CA ALA A 159 13.52 -5.75 -2.21
C ALA A 159 12.23 -6.11 -2.97
N GLY A 160 12.30 -7.01 -3.95
CA GLY A 160 11.24 -7.31 -4.89
C GLY A 160 10.96 -6.12 -5.81
N ASN A 161 9.72 -6.01 -6.27
CA ASN A 161 9.26 -4.90 -7.13
C ASN A 161 8.60 -3.75 -6.34
N ARG A 162 9.04 -3.51 -5.09
CA ARG A 162 8.44 -2.49 -4.22
C ARG A 162 9.50 -1.74 -3.40
N ILE A 163 9.28 -0.44 -3.21
CA ILE A 163 10.08 0.38 -2.31
C ILE A 163 9.24 1.55 -1.78
N LEU A 164 9.44 1.92 -0.51
CA LEU A 164 8.64 2.96 0.15
C LEU A 164 7.13 2.65 0.04
N MET A 165 6.36 3.55 -0.58
CA MET A 165 4.92 3.37 -0.87
C MET A 165 4.64 2.92 -2.32
N LEU A 166 5.68 2.66 -3.10
CA LEU A 166 5.57 2.28 -4.51
C LEU A 166 5.63 0.76 -4.65
N ASP A 167 4.65 0.22 -5.35
CA ASP A 167 4.45 -1.20 -5.64
C ASP A 167 4.34 -1.44 -7.15
N GLY A 168 4.72 -2.65 -7.58
CA GLY A 168 4.70 -3.04 -8.99
C GLY A 168 5.71 -2.27 -9.83
N ILE A 169 6.93 -2.06 -9.35
CA ILE A 169 7.98 -1.39 -10.12
C ILE A 169 8.49 -2.33 -11.21
N GLU A 170 8.28 -1.98 -12.48
CA GLU A 170 8.79 -2.74 -13.64
C GLU A 170 10.21 -2.34 -13.99
N ASN A 171 10.52 -1.04 -13.83
CA ASN A 171 11.82 -0.52 -14.15
C ASN A 171 12.14 0.69 -13.26
N MET A 172 13.42 0.92 -13.01
CA MET A 172 13.92 2.03 -12.24
C MET A 172 15.26 2.46 -12.82
N ILE A 173 15.38 3.76 -13.08
CA ILE A 173 16.57 4.39 -13.64
C ILE A 173 16.94 5.52 -12.69
N LEU A 174 18.12 5.41 -12.09
CA LEU A 174 18.75 6.50 -11.35
C LEU A 174 19.48 7.42 -12.33
N ASN A 175 19.19 8.72 -12.25
CA ASN A 175 20.00 9.77 -12.83
C ASN A 175 20.54 10.68 -11.71
N ASN A 176 21.40 11.63 -12.06
CA ASN A 176 22.09 12.47 -11.06
C ASN A 176 21.14 13.19 -10.08
N ASP A 177 19.98 13.65 -10.56
CA ASP A 177 19.08 14.50 -9.77
C ASP A 177 17.71 13.86 -9.50
N ASN A 178 17.43 12.70 -10.10
CA ASN A 178 16.12 12.07 -10.01
C ASN A 178 16.15 10.54 -10.17
N ILE A 179 15.08 9.92 -9.70
CA ILE A 179 14.78 8.51 -9.89
C ILE A 179 13.55 8.41 -10.79
N LYS A 180 13.73 7.88 -11.99
CA LYS A 180 12.63 7.53 -12.87
C LYS A 180 12.19 6.10 -12.60
N ILE A 181 10.92 5.92 -12.28
CA ILE A 181 10.31 4.63 -11.96
C ILE A 181 9.19 4.39 -12.96
N VAL A 182 9.15 3.17 -13.49
CA VAL A 182 8.04 2.67 -14.30
C VAL A 182 7.22 1.74 -13.43
N LEU A 183 5.98 2.11 -13.18
CA LEU A 183 5.02 1.36 -12.39
C LEU A 183 4.12 0.54 -13.30
N GLN A 184 3.88 -0.69 -12.89
CA GLN A 184 2.75 -1.47 -13.37
C GLN A 184 1.49 -0.68 -13.10
N GLN A 185 0.74 -0.41 -14.16
CA GLN A 185 -0.63 0.11 -14.03
C GLN A 185 -1.52 -0.95 -13.39
N THR A 186 -1.23 -2.22 -13.67
CA THR A 186 -1.96 -3.37 -13.15
C THR A 186 -1.17 -4.26 -12.21
N LEU A 187 -1.69 -4.50 -11.01
CA LEU A 187 -1.09 -5.38 -10.02
C LEU A 187 -1.82 -6.74 -9.94
N PRO A 188 -1.07 -7.85 -9.85
CA PRO A 188 -1.63 -9.17 -9.56
C PRO A 188 -2.39 -9.19 -8.23
N GLY A 189 -3.48 -9.96 -8.16
CA GLY A 189 -4.31 -10.11 -6.95
C GLY A 189 -5.57 -9.26 -6.92
N PHE A 190 -5.76 -8.39 -7.93
CA PHE A 190 -7.05 -7.79 -8.23
C PHE A 190 -7.82 -8.57 -9.31
N GLU A 191 -7.23 -9.58 -9.96
CA GLU A 191 -7.93 -10.39 -10.96
C GLU A 191 -9.01 -11.29 -10.35
N ASP A 192 -8.82 -11.75 -9.10
CA ASP A 192 -9.79 -12.56 -8.33
C ASP A 192 -11.11 -11.84 -8.02
N PHE A 193 -11.18 -10.54 -8.32
CA PHE A 193 -12.42 -9.78 -8.25
C PHE A 193 -13.36 -10.13 -9.42
N ALA A 194 -12.81 -10.52 -10.58
CA ALA A 194 -13.58 -10.76 -11.79
C ALA A 194 -14.00 -12.23 -11.99
N SER A 195 -13.20 -13.20 -11.56
CA SER A 195 -13.38 -14.61 -11.91
C SER A 195 -13.42 -15.55 -10.70
N ASN A 196 -14.59 -16.17 -10.49
CA ASN A 196 -14.64 -17.59 -10.13
C ASN A 196 -14.94 -18.32 -11.45
N GLU A 197 -13.91 -18.62 -12.25
CA GLU A 197 -14.06 -19.64 -13.29
C GLU A 197 -14.03 -21.01 -12.62
N THR A 198 -15.15 -21.40 -12.00
CA THR A 198 -15.45 -22.81 -11.89
C THR A 198 -15.84 -23.25 -13.29
N SER A 199 -14.96 -23.99 -13.96
CA SER A 199 -15.21 -24.58 -15.27
C SER A 199 -16.50 -25.40 -15.22
N SER A 200 -17.59 -24.84 -15.72
CA SER A 200 -18.82 -25.56 -16.02
C SER A 200 -19.35 -25.03 -17.34
N ALA A 201 -19.02 -25.76 -18.39
CA ALA A 201 -19.70 -25.66 -19.68
C ALA A 201 -21.22 -25.74 -19.47
N GLY A 202 -21.94 -24.82 -20.09
CA GLY A 202 -23.39 -24.73 -19.99
C GLY A 202 -23.88 -23.48 -20.70
N SER A 203 -23.86 -23.54 -22.02
CA SER A 203 -24.54 -22.64 -22.93
C SER A 203 -25.99 -22.41 -22.51
N ASP A 204 -26.37 -21.16 -22.31
CA ASP A 204 -27.56 -20.60 -22.98
C ASP A 204 -27.51 -19.08 -22.98
N ALA A 205 -27.53 -18.53 -24.19
CA ALA A 205 -27.62 -17.11 -24.46
C ALA A 205 -29.03 -16.63 -24.12
N THR A 206 -29.14 -15.61 -23.27
CA THR A 206 -30.31 -14.72 -23.29
C THR A 206 -29.83 -13.30 -23.51
N GLU A 207 -30.17 -12.82 -24.69
CA GLU A 207 -30.01 -11.48 -25.21
C GLU A 207 -30.79 -10.48 -24.33
N ILE A 208 -30.12 -9.48 -23.76
CA ILE A 208 -30.78 -8.34 -23.12
C ILE A 208 -30.39 -7.08 -23.88
N THR A 209 -31.31 -6.64 -24.73
CA THR A 209 -31.28 -5.36 -25.45
C THR A 209 -31.59 -4.20 -24.50
N PRO A 210 -30.84 -3.08 -24.52
CA PRO A 210 -31.16 -1.91 -23.71
C PRO A 210 -32.34 -1.13 -24.30
N GLN A 211 -33.43 -0.97 -23.54
CA GLN A 211 -34.52 -0.08 -23.92
C GLN A 211 -34.25 1.36 -23.49
N GLN A 212 -34.11 2.24 -24.47
CA GLN A 212 -34.18 3.69 -24.35
C GLN A 212 -35.52 4.19 -24.91
N GLY A 213 -36.30 4.86 -24.06
CA GLY A 213 -37.23 5.95 -24.39
C GLY A 213 -38.49 5.66 -25.23
N ASN A 214 -39.67 5.97 -24.67
CA ASN A 214 -40.51 6.99 -25.29
C ASN A 214 -41.51 7.65 -24.32
N THR A 215 -41.59 8.97 -24.46
CA THR A 215 -42.50 9.94 -23.85
C THR A 215 -43.95 9.84 -24.36
N SER A 216 -44.93 10.13 -23.50
CA SER A 216 -46.11 10.92 -23.89
C SER A 216 -46.78 11.61 -22.68
N ASN A 217 -47.26 12.82 -22.97
CA ASN A 217 -47.69 13.93 -22.11
C ASN A 217 -49.06 13.80 -21.41
N GLN A 218 -49.27 14.78 -20.48
CA GLN A 218 -50.52 15.40 -20.01
C GLN A 218 -51.36 14.60 -18.99
N SER A 219 -51.77 15.15 -17.83
CA SER A 219 -52.38 16.48 -17.61
C SER A 219 -52.18 17.06 -16.20
N GLN A 220 -52.28 18.39 -16.13
CA GLN A 220 -52.37 19.25 -14.93
C GLN A 220 -53.57 18.93 -14.02
N SER A 221 -53.42 19.18 -12.71
CA SER A 221 -54.38 20.00 -11.95
C SER A 221 -53.78 20.49 -10.61
N ASN A 222 -53.98 21.77 -10.33
CA ASN A 222 -53.54 22.51 -9.14
C ASN A 222 -54.43 22.23 -7.92
N ASN A 223 -53.88 22.25 -6.69
CA ASN A 223 -54.28 23.20 -5.64
C ASN A 223 -53.48 23.08 -4.32
N THR A 224 -52.94 24.23 -3.91
CA THR A 224 -53.03 24.90 -2.58
C THR A 224 -52.73 24.13 -1.29
N GLY A 225 -51.80 24.68 -0.49
CA GLY A 225 -51.23 24.03 0.69
C GLY A 225 -51.93 24.22 2.03
N LYS A 226 -51.39 23.52 3.04
CA LYS A 226 -51.36 23.91 4.46
C LYS A 226 -50.49 22.92 5.26
N THR A 227 -49.61 23.49 6.07
CA THR A 227 -48.79 22.88 7.14
C THR A 227 -49.66 22.25 8.23
N VAL A 228 -49.36 21.03 8.71
CA VAL A 228 -49.37 20.62 10.15
C VAL A 228 -48.49 19.37 10.37
N THR A 229 -47.63 19.49 11.36
CA THR A 229 -46.84 18.58 12.22
C THR A 229 -47.36 17.14 12.48
N GLN A 230 -46.48 16.13 12.45
CA GLN A 230 -46.13 15.20 13.57
C GLN A 230 -45.41 13.90 13.12
N LYS A 231 -44.23 13.65 13.72
CA LYS A 231 -43.49 12.37 13.92
C LYS A 231 -44.12 11.68 15.17
N PRO A 232 -44.09 10.34 15.44
CA PRO A 232 -42.93 9.44 15.27
C PRO A 232 -43.13 7.94 14.93
N SER A 233 -41.96 7.33 14.68
CA SER A 233 -41.55 5.91 14.64
C SER A 233 -42.41 4.87 15.37
N PRO A 234 -42.39 3.61 14.88
CA PRO A 234 -42.51 2.43 15.73
C PRO A 234 -41.14 1.81 16.06
N THR A 235 -40.89 1.69 17.36
CA THR A 235 -39.91 0.80 17.99
C THR A 235 -40.46 -0.63 18.00
N ILE A 236 -39.63 -1.61 17.63
CA ILE A 236 -39.94 -3.04 17.75
C ILE A 236 -39.50 -3.52 19.15
N THR A 237 -40.43 -4.11 19.90
CA THR A 237 -40.21 -4.74 21.21
C THR A 237 -40.01 -6.24 21.06
N GLN A 238 -38.93 -6.70 21.71
CA GLN A 238 -38.62 -8.01 22.29
C GLN A 238 -39.55 -9.22 22.05
N ALA A 239 -38.92 -10.36 21.76
CA ALA A 239 -39.16 -11.60 22.49
C ALA A 239 -37.89 -12.46 22.49
N GLY A 240 -37.32 -12.68 23.68
CA GLY A 240 -36.28 -13.67 23.92
C GLY A 240 -36.89 -14.99 24.39
N SER A 241 -36.14 -16.07 24.19
CA SER A 241 -36.24 -17.29 25.00
C SER A 241 -34.87 -17.94 25.11
N ASN A 242 -34.37 -17.92 26.35
CA ASN A 242 -33.30 -18.78 26.85
C ASN A 242 -33.74 -20.25 26.79
N GLN A 243 -32.82 -21.18 26.48
CA GLN A 243 -32.61 -22.35 27.36
C GLN A 243 -31.33 -23.16 27.04
N THR A 244 -30.44 -23.16 28.03
CA THR A 244 -29.70 -24.29 28.64
C THR A 244 -28.75 -25.19 27.85
N SER A 245 -27.50 -25.13 28.33
CA SER A 245 -26.41 -26.09 28.28
C SER A 245 -26.78 -27.54 28.61
N ASN A 246 -26.04 -28.49 28.03
CA ASN A 246 -25.57 -29.68 28.74
C ASN A 246 -24.25 -30.18 28.17
N SER A 247 -23.27 -30.30 29.06
CA SER A 247 -21.96 -30.91 28.83
C SER A 247 -22.05 -32.42 28.95
N VAL A 248 -21.41 -33.16 28.04
CA VAL A 248 -20.95 -34.52 28.30
C VAL A 248 -19.61 -34.74 27.59
N THR A 249 -18.57 -34.98 28.39
CA THR A 249 -17.27 -35.55 27.99
C THR A 249 -17.39 -37.08 27.96
N PRO A 250 -16.66 -37.76 27.06
CA PRO A 250 -15.84 -38.88 27.52
C PRO A 250 -14.41 -38.86 26.96
N THR A 251 -13.52 -39.42 27.78
CA THR A 251 -12.06 -39.53 27.68
C THR A 251 -11.62 -40.68 26.72
N PRO A 252 -10.32 -41.01 26.56
CA PRO A 252 -9.55 -40.88 25.32
C PRO A 252 -9.28 -42.23 24.60
N THR A 253 -8.85 -42.19 23.35
CA THR A 253 -8.13 -43.32 22.73
C THR A 253 -6.95 -42.79 21.92
N GLN A 254 -5.76 -43.27 22.28
CA GLN A 254 -4.48 -42.98 21.66
C GLN A 254 -4.34 -43.65 20.28
N GLY A 255 -3.61 -42.98 19.39
CA GLY A 255 -2.68 -43.63 18.47
C GLY A 255 -3.02 -43.50 16.99
N SER A 256 -2.42 -42.51 16.31
CA SER A 256 -1.60 -42.68 15.09
C SER A 256 -1.16 -41.32 14.54
N SER A 257 0.13 -41.25 14.15
CA SER A 257 0.89 -40.06 13.75
C SER A 257 0.20 -39.11 12.76
N PRO A 258 0.33 -37.78 12.93
CA PRO A 258 -0.08 -36.82 11.93
C PRO A 258 0.97 -36.67 10.83
N ASN A 259 0.51 -36.96 9.61
CA ASN A 259 1.01 -36.41 8.34
C ASN A 259 1.18 -34.87 8.48
N PRO A 260 2.30 -34.25 8.06
CA PRO A 260 2.43 -32.80 8.14
C PRO A 260 1.40 -32.15 7.20
N ALA A 261 0.32 -31.66 7.81
CA ALA A 261 -0.68 -30.85 7.15
C ALA A 261 -0.01 -29.58 6.65
N ILE A 262 -0.09 -29.38 5.33
CA ILE A 262 0.07 -28.11 4.67
C ILE A 262 -0.86 -27.11 5.39
N PRO A 263 -0.38 -25.94 5.84
CA PRO A 263 -1.24 -24.98 6.53
C PRO A 263 -2.20 -24.38 5.49
N THR A 264 -3.44 -24.89 5.45
CA THR A 264 -4.56 -24.26 4.77
C THR A 264 -4.92 -22.99 5.53
N VAL A 265 -4.48 -21.84 5.03
CA VAL A 265 -4.99 -20.53 5.48
C VAL A 265 -6.50 -20.48 5.17
N PRO A 266 -7.37 -20.00 6.08
CA PRO A 266 -8.81 -20.14 5.89
C PRO A 266 -9.31 -19.16 4.82
N ALA A 267 -9.96 -19.67 3.77
CA ALA A 267 -10.57 -18.90 2.68
C ALA A 267 -11.52 -17.76 3.12
N GLU A 268 -12.01 -17.81 4.36
CA GLU A 268 -12.84 -16.77 4.96
C GLU A 268 -12.09 -15.47 5.25
N ALA A 269 -10.80 -15.55 5.65
CA ALA A 269 -10.03 -14.37 6.01
C ALA A 269 -9.76 -13.47 4.79
N ASP A 270 -9.47 -14.07 3.63
CA ASP A 270 -9.21 -13.33 2.40
C ASP A 270 -10.50 -12.78 1.77
N THR A 271 -11.61 -13.52 1.90
CA THR A 271 -12.94 -13.02 1.54
C THR A 271 -13.30 -11.75 2.31
N GLN A 272 -13.02 -11.69 3.63
CA GLN A 272 -13.31 -10.50 4.44
C GLN A 272 -12.41 -9.30 4.10
N LYS A 273 -11.14 -9.53 3.77
CA LYS A 273 -10.25 -8.47 3.26
C LYS A 273 -10.78 -7.90 1.95
N LYS A 274 -11.19 -8.76 1.02
CA LYS A 274 -11.80 -8.39 -0.26
C LYS A 274 -13.05 -7.52 -0.06
N ILE A 275 -13.97 -7.95 0.81
CA ILE A 275 -15.18 -7.20 1.15
C ILE A 275 -14.84 -5.83 1.74
N SER A 276 -13.86 -5.77 2.64
CA SER A 276 -13.45 -4.52 3.29
C SER A 276 -12.86 -3.53 2.29
N ALA A 277 -11.99 -4.00 1.39
CA ALA A 277 -11.42 -3.18 0.32
C ALA A 277 -12.50 -2.63 -0.63
N LEU A 278 -13.48 -3.45 -1.02
CA LEU A 278 -14.61 -3.01 -1.86
C LEU A 278 -15.49 -1.97 -1.16
N LYS A 279 -15.75 -2.15 0.14
CA LYS A 279 -16.52 -1.17 0.93
C LYS A 279 -15.82 0.18 0.99
N THR A 280 -14.52 0.18 1.27
CA THR A 280 -13.70 1.40 1.29
C THR A 280 -13.72 2.07 -0.09
N THR A 281 -13.47 1.29 -1.15
CA THR A 281 -13.48 1.79 -2.53
C THR A 281 -14.84 2.40 -2.91
N ASN A 282 -15.95 1.73 -2.59
CA ASN A 282 -17.29 2.25 -2.85
C ASN A 282 -17.58 3.55 -2.09
N SER A 283 -17.17 3.63 -0.82
CA SER A 283 -17.31 4.86 -0.03
C SER A 283 -16.62 6.03 -0.73
N GLN A 284 -15.40 5.82 -1.22
CA GLN A 284 -14.63 6.84 -1.93
C GLN A 284 -15.20 7.15 -3.33
N LEU A 285 -15.72 6.14 -4.04
CA LEU A 285 -16.37 6.31 -5.36
C LEU A 285 -17.62 7.21 -5.30
N TYR A 286 -18.36 7.25 -4.19
CA TYR A 286 -19.44 8.22 -4.04
C TYR A 286 -18.93 9.68 -4.08
N ASN A 287 -17.74 9.95 -3.54
CA ASN A 287 -17.11 11.27 -3.65
C ASN A 287 -16.72 11.58 -5.11
N VAL A 288 -16.18 10.59 -5.83
CA VAL A 288 -15.90 10.71 -7.28
C VAL A 288 -17.18 11.02 -8.05
N GLN A 289 -18.28 10.28 -7.78
CA GLN A 289 -19.57 10.48 -8.44
C GLN A 289 -20.13 11.90 -8.22
N ASN A 290 -19.93 12.44 -7.02
CA ASN A 290 -20.36 13.80 -6.66
C ASN A 290 -19.47 14.88 -7.28
N ALA A 291 -18.18 14.58 -7.50
CA ALA A 291 -17.20 15.52 -8.04
C ALA A 291 -17.29 15.68 -9.57
N VAL A 292 -17.62 14.61 -10.29
CA VAL A 292 -17.85 14.70 -11.75
C VAL A 292 -19.14 15.47 -12.05
N LYS A 293 -19.15 16.24 -13.13
CA LYS A 293 -20.26 17.07 -13.60
C LYS A 293 -20.99 16.40 -14.77
N ASN A 294 -20.27 15.72 -15.66
CA ASN A 294 -20.86 15.06 -16.82
C ASN A 294 -21.78 13.90 -16.41
N SER A 295 -22.99 13.84 -16.97
CA SER A 295 -23.98 12.80 -16.65
C SER A 295 -23.53 11.39 -17.03
N SER A 296 -22.81 11.22 -18.14
CA SER A 296 -22.26 9.92 -18.54
C SER A 296 -21.17 9.46 -17.58
N ALA A 297 -20.31 10.39 -17.12
CA ALA A 297 -19.33 10.09 -16.07
C ALA A 297 -20.03 9.67 -14.76
N LYS A 298 -21.04 10.43 -14.30
CA LYS A 298 -21.83 10.09 -13.10
C LYS A 298 -22.47 8.72 -13.18
N ASN A 299 -23.06 8.40 -14.35
CA ASN A 299 -23.72 7.13 -14.59
C ASN A 299 -22.72 5.97 -14.57
N TRP A 300 -21.56 6.15 -15.19
CA TRP A 300 -20.51 5.12 -15.18
C TRP A 300 -19.98 4.87 -13.76
N VAL A 301 -19.68 5.93 -13.00
CA VAL A 301 -19.25 5.77 -11.60
C VAL A 301 -20.33 5.09 -10.76
N GLY A 302 -21.60 5.48 -10.95
CA GLY A 302 -22.75 4.83 -10.30
C GLY A 302 -22.90 3.36 -10.66
N TRP A 303 -22.62 2.99 -11.91
CA TRP A 303 -22.59 1.60 -12.34
C TRP A 303 -21.47 0.82 -11.66
N VAL A 304 -20.25 1.35 -11.63
CA VAL A 304 -19.11 0.72 -10.92
C VAL A 304 -19.45 0.49 -9.44
N ILE A 305 -20.04 1.48 -8.76
CA ILE A 305 -20.52 1.35 -7.37
C ILE A 305 -21.54 0.21 -7.24
N SER A 306 -22.47 0.10 -8.19
CA SER A 306 -23.49 -0.95 -8.21
C SER A 306 -22.87 -2.34 -8.37
N VAL A 307 -21.92 -2.51 -9.31
CA VAL A 307 -21.23 -3.79 -9.53
C VAL A 307 -20.46 -4.19 -8.27
N ASN A 308 -19.64 -3.29 -7.72
CA ASN A 308 -18.92 -3.54 -6.47
C ASN A 308 -19.87 -3.86 -5.30
N SER A 309 -21.06 -3.25 -5.24
CA SER A 309 -22.06 -3.55 -4.20
C SER A 309 -22.61 -4.96 -4.33
N LYS A 310 -22.86 -5.44 -5.55
CA LYS A 310 -23.22 -6.85 -5.80
C LYS A 310 -22.10 -7.79 -5.37
N MET A 311 -20.84 -7.43 -5.64
CA MET A 311 -19.67 -8.21 -5.22
C MET A 311 -19.51 -8.25 -3.70
N ILE A 312 -19.82 -7.15 -2.99
CA ILE A 312 -19.84 -7.15 -1.52
C ILE A 312 -20.93 -8.09 -0.98
N GLY A 313 -22.12 -8.07 -1.60
CA GLY A 313 -23.26 -8.91 -1.19
C GLY A 313 -23.08 -10.39 -1.53
N ASN A 314 -22.32 -10.70 -2.58
CA ASN A 314 -22.02 -12.05 -3.03
C ASN A 314 -20.55 -12.14 -3.51
N PRO A 315 -19.57 -12.24 -2.60
CA PRO A 315 -18.14 -12.15 -2.92
C PRO A 315 -17.60 -13.28 -3.81
N ASN A 316 -18.35 -14.39 -3.89
CA ASN A 316 -18.01 -15.58 -4.67
C ASN A 316 -18.78 -15.65 -6.00
N GLY A 317 -19.62 -14.65 -6.30
CA GLY A 317 -20.36 -14.58 -7.56
C GLY A 317 -19.45 -14.29 -8.76
N ASN A 318 -19.91 -14.65 -9.96
CA ASN A 318 -19.26 -14.27 -11.20
C ASN A 318 -19.82 -12.92 -11.69
N PHE A 319 -18.95 -11.90 -11.72
CA PHE A 319 -19.29 -10.55 -12.15
C PHE A 319 -18.54 -10.12 -13.42
N SER A 320 -17.86 -11.05 -14.08
CA SER A 320 -17.06 -10.77 -15.29
C SER A 320 -17.88 -10.04 -16.36
N SER A 321 -19.15 -10.42 -16.56
CA SER A 321 -20.01 -9.75 -17.55
C SER A 321 -20.28 -8.28 -17.19
N ASP A 322 -20.67 -8.00 -15.95
CA ASP A 322 -20.94 -6.65 -15.45
C ASP A 322 -19.68 -5.78 -15.49
N ILE A 323 -18.53 -6.34 -15.08
CA ILE A 323 -17.21 -5.68 -15.10
C ILE A 323 -16.80 -5.37 -16.55
N ASN A 324 -16.87 -6.34 -17.46
CA ASN A 324 -16.50 -6.16 -18.86
C ASN A 324 -17.38 -5.13 -19.56
N SER A 325 -18.64 -5.06 -19.19
CA SER A 325 -19.58 -4.07 -19.70
C SER A 325 -19.22 -2.66 -19.22
N ALA A 326 -18.94 -2.48 -17.93
CA ALA A 326 -18.48 -1.21 -17.38
C ALA A 326 -17.12 -0.77 -17.97
N LYS A 327 -16.20 -1.72 -18.15
CA LYS A 327 -14.89 -1.50 -18.81
C LYS A 327 -15.04 -1.07 -20.27
N SER A 328 -15.94 -1.71 -21.01
CA SER A 328 -16.22 -1.36 -22.40
C SER A 328 -16.85 0.03 -22.51
N ALA A 329 -17.75 0.39 -21.60
CA ALA A 329 -18.34 1.72 -21.53
C ALA A 329 -17.31 2.80 -21.21
N TYR A 330 -16.37 2.54 -20.28
CA TYR A 330 -15.28 3.48 -20.03
C TYR A 330 -14.44 3.72 -21.29
N LYS A 331 -14.07 2.64 -21.98
CA LYS A 331 -13.24 2.71 -23.19
C LYS A 331 -13.90 3.50 -24.32
N SER A 332 -15.23 3.49 -24.43
CA SER A 332 -15.96 4.21 -25.47
C SER A 332 -16.13 5.70 -25.21
N PHE A 333 -15.81 6.18 -23.99
CA PHE A 333 -15.87 7.62 -23.68
C PHE A 333 -14.80 8.43 -24.42
N SER A 334 -15.14 9.70 -24.67
CA SER A 334 -14.19 10.71 -25.15
C SER A 334 -13.09 10.97 -24.12
N ALA A 335 -11.99 11.58 -24.57
CA ALA A 335 -10.88 11.98 -23.70
C ALA A 335 -11.39 12.87 -22.56
N ASP A 336 -12.19 13.90 -22.86
CA ASP A 336 -12.71 14.83 -21.84
C ASP A 336 -13.46 14.14 -20.70
N ILE A 337 -14.30 13.14 -21.01
CA ILE A 337 -15.05 12.39 -19.98
C ILE A 337 -14.11 11.50 -19.16
N LYS A 338 -13.13 10.86 -19.82
CA LYS A 338 -12.13 10.04 -19.15
C LYS A 338 -11.26 10.89 -18.21
N ASP A 339 -10.83 12.06 -18.68
CA ASP A 339 -10.00 12.99 -17.92
C ASP A 339 -10.75 13.57 -16.73
N GLU A 340 -12.05 13.83 -16.88
CA GLU A 340 -12.92 14.24 -15.78
C GLU A 340 -13.02 13.15 -14.70
N ILE A 341 -13.24 11.89 -15.11
CA ILE A 341 -13.27 10.74 -14.19
C ILE A 341 -11.91 10.57 -13.49
N LYS A 342 -10.80 10.61 -14.24
CA LYS A 342 -9.43 10.49 -13.71
C LYS A 342 -9.11 11.59 -12.72
N SER A 343 -9.44 12.84 -13.05
CA SER A 343 -9.25 14.00 -12.17
C SER A 343 -10.06 13.87 -10.88
N ALA A 344 -11.32 13.42 -10.98
CA ALA A 344 -12.13 13.16 -9.80
C ALA A 344 -11.57 11.99 -8.97
N ALA A 345 -11.06 10.94 -9.60
CA ALA A 345 -10.43 9.80 -8.95
C ALA A 345 -9.16 10.19 -8.16
N ILE A 346 -8.25 10.97 -8.77
CA ILE A 346 -7.01 11.43 -8.13
C ILE A 346 -7.30 12.14 -6.80
N ASN A 347 -8.32 12.99 -6.78
CA ASN A 347 -8.66 13.82 -5.63
C ASN A 347 -9.44 13.09 -4.53
N ASN A 348 -10.12 11.98 -4.86
CA ASN A 348 -11.11 11.37 -3.95
C ASN A 348 -10.85 9.90 -3.60
N LEU A 349 -9.98 9.22 -4.34
CA LEU A 349 -9.63 7.81 -4.10
C LEU A 349 -8.24 7.69 -3.49
N ASP A 350 -8.01 6.68 -2.66
CA ASP A 350 -6.65 6.30 -2.28
C ASP A 350 -5.92 5.55 -3.41
N ILE A 351 -4.60 5.34 -3.27
CA ILE A 351 -3.77 4.68 -4.28
C ILE A 351 -4.29 3.26 -4.59
N SER A 352 -4.72 2.51 -3.56
CA SER A 352 -5.19 1.14 -3.74
C SER A 352 -6.52 1.09 -4.52
N ALA A 353 -7.44 2.01 -4.26
CA ALA A 353 -8.69 2.15 -4.98
C ALA A 353 -8.46 2.59 -6.43
N VAL A 354 -7.51 3.50 -6.68
CA VAL A 354 -7.12 3.88 -8.05
C VAL A 354 -6.61 2.65 -8.82
N ARG A 355 -5.66 1.90 -8.25
CA ARG A 355 -5.14 0.67 -8.87
C ARG A 355 -6.24 -0.35 -9.14
N TYR A 356 -7.15 -0.56 -8.19
CA TYR A 356 -8.31 -1.44 -8.37
C TYR A 356 -9.12 -1.06 -9.62
N LEU A 357 -9.42 0.23 -9.82
CA LEU A 357 -10.21 0.68 -10.96
C LEU A 357 -9.49 0.52 -12.30
N VAL A 358 -8.18 0.76 -12.33
CA VAL A 358 -7.35 0.49 -13.52
C VAL A 358 -7.41 -0.99 -13.86
N ASN A 359 -7.21 -1.88 -12.89
CA ASN A 359 -7.12 -3.32 -13.12
C ASN A 359 -8.46 -3.91 -13.57
N VAL A 360 -9.50 -3.63 -12.78
CA VAL A 360 -10.81 -4.26 -12.93
C VAL A 360 -11.60 -3.59 -14.04
N TYR A 361 -11.64 -2.26 -14.07
CA TYR A 361 -12.51 -1.49 -14.97
C TYR A 361 -11.76 -0.85 -16.15
N GLY A 362 -10.43 -0.97 -16.22
CA GLY A 362 -9.64 -0.42 -17.34
C GLY A 362 -9.68 1.11 -17.42
N MET A 363 -9.85 1.76 -16.26
CA MET A 363 -9.67 3.20 -16.08
C MET A 363 -8.24 3.60 -16.42
#